data_AF-A0A8S3VZF1-F1
#
_entry.id   AF-A0A8S3VZF1-F1
#
_cell.length_a   1.000
_cell.length_b   1.000
_cell.length_c   1.000
_cell.angle_alpha   90.00
_cell.angle_beta   90.00
_cell.angle_gamma   90.00
#
_symmetry.space_group_name_H-M   'P 1'
#
loop_
_entity.id
_entity.type
_entity.pdbx_description
1 polymer ?
#
loop_
_entity_poly.entity_id
_entity_poly.type
_entity_poly.pdbx_seq_one_letter_code
_entity_poly.pdbx_strand_id
1 'polypeptide(L)'
;MKQLILFLPLLCGAYGAWTSGLRVKFDIGLWPGTDFFFELPRTVDDATAENWTLTERPSGPLSSLVMYCPGERIVCTMFDVDGNIAGLQIAIPQDEITGSTMDWPTQGWTEWTTNTSSGVTTTFWTIQQYFVSEETFKMSKEERIKAFERSPDVLRENAVWVTGFDGELMYISKNATDVADSLFTRQACIPWMGRHYYYNMTSETTCTSSTLLPWFPIVHSGELIATGLIAHGSLPIKSDERDWFERPAKLAVQAIVPDGPECLYDLAEDPGIVTLHIYYVENPWYIGCLTN
;
A
#
# COMPACT_ATOMS: atom_id res chain seq x y z
N MET A 1 23.97 50.26 17.56
CA MET A 1 22.65 49.69 17.89
C MET A 1 21.91 49.41 16.59
N LYS A 2 21.25 48.24 16.52
CA LYS A 2 20.43 47.67 15.44
C LYS A 2 21.19 46.86 14.38
N GLN A 3 21.44 45.60 14.73
CA GLN A 3 21.62 44.52 13.76
C GLN A 3 20.28 44.27 13.06
N LEU A 4 20.30 44.27 11.73
CA LEU A 4 19.16 43.94 10.88
C LEU A 4 19.17 42.40 10.70
N ILE A 5 18.33 41.70 11.44
CA ILE A 5 18.09 40.26 11.23
C ILE A 5 17.17 40.14 10.03
N LEU A 6 17.72 39.65 8.92
CA LEU A 6 16.95 39.29 7.73
C LEU A 6 16.24 37.97 8.03
N PHE A 7 14.94 38.03 8.34
CA PHE A 7 14.09 36.84 8.29
C PHE A 7 13.84 36.52 6.81
N LEU A 8 14.51 35.48 6.29
CA LEU A 8 14.06 34.83 5.07
C LEU A 8 12.78 34.06 5.45
N PRO A 9 11.60 34.39 4.91
CA PRO A 9 10.50 33.44 4.95
C PRO A 9 10.92 32.26 4.06
N LEU A 10 11.16 31.10 4.67
CA LEU A 10 11.03 29.84 3.96
C LEU A 10 9.57 29.78 3.50
N LEU A 11 9.34 30.19 2.26
CA LEU A 11 8.21 29.73 1.47
C LEU A 11 8.40 28.22 1.31
N CYS A 12 7.99 27.44 2.31
CA CYS A 12 7.64 26.05 2.12
C CYS A 12 6.46 26.06 1.14
N GLY A 13 6.78 25.99 -0.15
CA GLY A 13 5.78 25.80 -1.17
C GLY A 13 5.05 24.49 -0.87
N ALA A 14 3.79 24.59 -0.50
CA ALA A 14 2.84 23.49 -0.40
C ALA A 14 2.57 22.79 -1.77
N TYR A 15 3.44 23.01 -2.76
CA TYR A 15 3.26 22.60 -4.16
C TYR A 15 4.06 21.35 -4.56
N GLY A 16 4.93 20.81 -3.68
CA GLY A 16 5.78 19.64 -4.01
C GLY A 16 5.37 18.30 -3.36
N ALA A 17 4.56 18.31 -2.31
CA ALA A 17 4.18 17.10 -1.56
C ALA A 17 3.02 16.31 -2.19
N TRP A 18 2.30 16.92 -3.15
CA TRP A 18 1.04 16.38 -3.70
C TRP A 18 1.12 16.02 -5.18
N THR A 19 2.33 15.97 -5.75
CA THR A 19 2.49 15.38 -7.08
C THR A 19 2.21 13.89 -6.99
N SER A 20 1.34 13.40 -7.86
CA SER A 20 1.01 11.97 -7.95
C SER A 20 2.25 11.14 -8.25
N GLY A 21 2.46 10.10 -7.46
CA GLY A 21 3.50 9.09 -7.62
C GLY A 21 2.99 7.72 -7.21
N LEU A 22 3.80 6.68 -7.39
CA LEU A 22 3.49 5.36 -6.86
C LEU A 22 4.75 4.75 -6.27
N ARG A 23 4.82 4.71 -4.93
CA ARG A 23 5.99 4.22 -4.21
C ARG A 23 5.58 3.21 -3.15
N VAL A 24 6.45 2.24 -2.86
CA VAL A 24 6.22 1.27 -1.79
C VAL A 24 7.39 1.18 -0.83
N LYS A 25 7.14 0.59 0.34
CA LYS A 25 8.06 0.43 1.47
C LYS A 25 8.42 1.76 2.13
N PHE A 26 8.14 1.85 3.41
CA PHE A 26 8.65 2.87 4.30
C PHE A 26 9.96 2.40 4.96
N ASP A 27 10.92 3.32 5.07
CA ASP A 27 12.03 3.23 6.01
C ASP A 27 12.58 4.65 6.27
N ILE A 28 13.54 4.77 7.17
CA ILE A 28 14.26 5.99 7.48
C ILE A 28 15.72 5.79 7.12
N GLY A 29 16.20 6.56 6.13
CA GLY A 29 17.59 6.49 5.70
C GLY A 29 18.01 7.69 4.86
N LEU A 30 19.19 7.58 4.25
CA LEU A 30 19.79 8.65 3.45
C LEU A 30 19.43 8.58 1.96
N TRP A 31 18.95 7.43 1.49
CA TRP A 31 18.77 7.15 0.06
C TRP A 31 17.33 6.70 -0.26
N PRO A 32 16.35 7.63 -0.21
CA PRO A 32 15.00 7.33 -0.67
C PRO A 32 15.02 6.99 -2.17
N GLY A 33 14.23 5.99 -2.55
CA GLY A 33 14.15 5.44 -3.91
C GLY A 33 15.06 4.25 -4.17
N THR A 34 16.12 4.02 -3.36
CA THR A 34 17.05 2.88 -3.54
C THR A 34 16.83 1.77 -2.53
N ASP A 35 16.72 2.12 -1.25
CA ASP A 35 16.62 1.17 -0.13
C ASP A 35 15.19 1.13 0.45
N PHE A 36 14.43 2.20 0.24
CA PHE A 36 13.04 2.40 0.67
C PHE A 36 12.35 3.41 -0.27
N PHE A 37 11.02 3.53 -0.20
CA PHE A 37 10.20 4.31 -1.15
C PHE A 37 10.46 3.92 -2.61
N PHE A 38 10.50 2.62 -2.90
CA PHE A 38 10.72 2.08 -4.23
C PHE A 38 9.63 2.57 -5.17
N GLU A 39 10.03 3.18 -6.28
CA GLU A 39 9.11 3.56 -7.34
C GLU A 39 8.57 2.32 -8.05
N LEU A 40 7.28 2.33 -8.37
CA LEU A 40 6.66 1.26 -9.15
C LEU A 40 6.32 1.76 -10.55
N PRO A 41 6.43 0.90 -11.58
CA PRO A 41 6.10 1.28 -12.94
C PRO A 41 4.61 1.62 -13.07
N ARG A 42 4.32 2.73 -13.75
CA ARG A 42 2.96 3.25 -13.92
C ARG A 42 2.38 3.02 -15.31
N THR A 43 3.22 2.55 -16.24
CA THR A 43 2.82 2.08 -17.56
C THR A 43 3.48 0.74 -17.89
N VAL A 44 2.92 0.03 -18.89
CA VAL A 44 3.53 -1.21 -19.41
C VAL A 44 4.94 -0.96 -19.97
N ASP A 45 5.16 0.22 -20.57
CA ASP A 45 6.46 0.60 -21.11
C ASP A 45 7.49 0.77 -19.99
N ASP A 46 7.12 1.41 -18.88
CA ASP A 46 7.97 1.54 -17.68
C ASP A 46 8.30 0.16 -17.09
N ALA A 47 7.28 -0.70 -16.94
CA ALA A 47 7.45 -2.05 -16.40
C ALA A 47 8.42 -2.87 -17.26
N THR A 48 8.27 -2.79 -18.58
CA THR A 48 9.16 -3.47 -19.52
C THR A 48 10.59 -2.91 -19.47
N ALA A 49 10.74 -1.59 -19.36
CA ALA A 49 12.04 -0.92 -19.22
C ALA A 49 12.77 -1.33 -17.93
N GLU A 50 12.02 -1.64 -16.87
CA GLU A 50 12.53 -2.18 -15.60
C GLU A 50 12.73 -3.70 -15.60
N ASN A 51 12.56 -4.38 -16.74
CA ASN A 51 12.63 -5.84 -16.89
C ASN A 51 11.56 -6.63 -16.11
N TRP A 52 10.42 -6.01 -15.81
CA TRP A 52 9.27 -6.74 -15.30
C TRP A 52 8.65 -7.56 -16.42
N THR A 53 8.17 -8.75 -16.11
CA THR A 53 7.66 -9.68 -17.11
C THR A 53 6.16 -9.84 -17.00
N LEU A 54 5.47 -9.95 -18.15
CA LEU A 54 4.08 -10.38 -18.21
C LEU A 54 3.91 -11.70 -17.45
N THR A 55 3.00 -11.71 -16.49
CA THR A 55 2.79 -12.85 -15.58
C THR A 55 1.31 -13.15 -15.45
N GLU A 56 0.95 -14.44 -15.47
CA GLU A 56 -0.43 -14.88 -15.24
C GLU A 56 -0.89 -14.49 -13.84
N ARG A 57 -2.11 -13.95 -13.75
CA ARG A 57 -2.69 -13.46 -12.49
C ARG A 57 -3.40 -14.58 -11.72
N PRO A 58 -3.40 -14.55 -10.38
CA PRO A 58 -4.34 -15.33 -9.60
C PRO A 58 -5.77 -14.89 -9.86
N SER A 59 -6.70 -15.74 -9.42
CA SER A 59 -8.11 -15.40 -9.42
C SER A 59 -8.36 -14.15 -8.57
N GLY A 60 -9.24 -13.28 -9.08
CA GLY A 60 -9.64 -12.07 -8.36
C GLY A 60 -10.51 -11.17 -9.23
N PRO A 61 -11.01 -10.09 -8.64
CA PRO A 61 -11.71 -9.03 -9.35
C PRO A 61 -10.90 -8.46 -10.53
N LEU A 62 -11.62 -7.88 -11.49
CA LEU A 62 -11.04 -7.25 -12.68
C LEU A 62 -10.06 -8.18 -13.41
N SER A 63 -10.41 -9.47 -13.60
CA SER A 63 -9.52 -10.54 -14.08
C SER A 63 -8.86 -10.27 -15.44
N SER A 64 -9.40 -9.34 -16.22
CA SER A 64 -8.88 -8.89 -17.52
C SER A 64 -7.75 -7.87 -17.45
N LEU A 65 -7.39 -7.33 -16.27
CA LEU A 65 -6.15 -6.54 -16.14
C LEU A 65 -4.95 -7.41 -16.44
N VAL A 66 -3.93 -6.80 -17.04
CA VAL A 66 -2.68 -7.47 -17.40
C VAL A 66 -1.65 -7.20 -16.31
N MET A 67 -0.98 -8.24 -15.80
CA MET A 67 -0.01 -8.08 -14.71
C MET A 67 1.42 -8.23 -15.18
N TYR A 68 2.28 -7.31 -14.75
CA TYR A 68 3.73 -7.43 -14.86
C TYR A 68 4.31 -7.53 -13.46
N CYS A 69 5.33 -8.38 -13.33
CA CYS A 69 5.97 -8.63 -12.05
C CYS A 69 7.49 -8.53 -12.19
N PRO A 70 8.20 -8.09 -11.14
CA PRO A 70 9.63 -8.35 -11.00
C PRO A 70 9.86 -9.86 -10.85
N GLY A 71 11.13 -10.29 -10.85
CA GLY A 71 11.49 -11.71 -10.93
C GLY A 71 10.98 -12.56 -9.76
N GLU A 72 10.96 -11.97 -8.57
CA GLU A 72 10.53 -12.53 -7.28
C GLU A 72 9.02 -12.60 -7.09
N ARG A 73 8.23 -11.90 -7.93
CA ARG A 73 6.76 -11.89 -7.91
C ARG A 73 6.10 -11.29 -6.65
N ILE A 74 6.85 -10.58 -5.80
CA ILE A 74 6.37 -10.05 -4.52
C ILE A 74 5.44 -8.84 -4.66
N VAL A 75 5.85 -7.80 -5.41
CA VAL A 75 4.99 -6.65 -5.73
C VAL A 75 4.87 -6.55 -7.23
N CYS A 76 3.67 -6.81 -7.76
CA CYS A 76 3.35 -6.75 -9.17
C CYS A 76 2.40 -5.60 -9.47
N THR A 77 2.49 -5.07 -10.69
CA THR A 77 1.65 -3.98 -11.19
C THR A 77 0.66 -4.54 -12.19
N MET A 78 -0.59 -4.08 -12.09
CA MET A 78 -1.68 -4.47 -12.97
C MET A 78 -2.07 -3.28 -13.83
N PHE A 79 -2.22 -3.50 -15.13
CA PHE A 79 -2.47 -2.47 -16.12
C PHE A 79 -3.82 -2.67 -16.79
N ASP A 80 -4.46 -1.54 -17.11
CA ASP A 80 -5.65 -1.51 -17.95
C ASP A 80 -5.33 -1.78 -19.42
N VAL A 81 -6.36 -1.83 -20.25
CA VAL A 81 -6.24 -2.09 -21.70
C VAL A 81 -5.51 -0.98 -22.45
N ASP A 82 -5.32 0.19 -21.84
CA ASP A 82 -4.55 1.31 -22.38
C ASP A 82 -3.09 1.31 -21.89
N GLY A 83 -2.71 0.32 -21.08
CA GLY A 83 -1.36 0.17 -20.53
C GLY A 83 -1.07 1.07 -19.34
N ASN A 84 -2.08 1.65 -18.69
CA ASN A 84 -1.92 2.48 -17.48
C ASN A 84 -2.10 1.63 -16.22
N ILE A 85 -1.41 2.01 -15.15
CA ILE A 85 -1.57 1.39 -13.83
C ILE A 85 -3.03 1.43 -13.37
N ALA A 86 -3.53 0.26 -13.00
CA ALA A 86 -4.91 0.02 -12.59
C ALA A 86 -5.00 -0.75 -11.27
N GLY A 87 -3.88 -1.28 -10.76
CA GLY A 87 -3.83 -1.91 -9.44
C GLY A 87 -2.47 -2.53 -9.13
N LEU A 88 -2.39 -3.10 -7.94
CA LEU A 88 -1.25 -3.86 -7.44
C LEU A 88 -1.68 -5.26 -7.00
N GLN A 89 -0.79 -6.21 -7.18
CA GLN A 89 -0.86 -7.50 -6.52
C GLN A 89 0.36 -7.67 -5.65
N ILE A 90 0.12 -8.02 -4.38
CA ILE A 90 1.17 -8.23 -3.40
C ILE A 90 1.14 -9.69 -2.98
N ALA A 91 2.30 -10.32 -2.93
CA ALA A 91 2.48 -11.74 -2.70
C ALA A 91 3.45 -12.00 -1.55
N ILE A 92 3.15 -12.99 -0.71
CA ILE A 92 4.02 -13.50 0.35
C ILE A 92 4.21 -15.00 0.10
N PRO A 93 5.45 -15.51 -0.04
CA PRO A 93 5.70 -16.94 -0.22
C PRO A 93 5.20 -17.71 1.00
N GLN A 94 4.38 -18.74 0.78
CA GLN A 94 3.76 -19.50 1.88
C GLN A 94 4.78 -20.29 2.71
N ASP A 95 5.86 -20.74 2.08
CA ASP A 95 6.92 -21.51 2.71
C ASP A 95 7.90 -20.64 3.52
N GLU A 96 7.82 -19.31 3.38
CA GLU A 96 8.69 -18.37 4.08
C GLU A 96 8.01 -17.64 5.24
N ILE A 97 6.70 -17.43 5.17
CA ILE A 97 5.95 -16.80 6.26
C ILE A 97 5.69 -17.81 7.37
N THR A 98 6.08 -17.47 8.60
CA THR A 98 5.98 -18.36 9.77
C THR A 98 5.24 -17.71 10.92
N GLY A 99 4.71 -18.54 11.83
CA GLY A 99 4.09 -18.09 13.08
C GLY A 99 2.71 -17.45 12.96
N SER A 100 2.24 -17.12 11.75
CA SER A 100 0.90 -16.59 11.52
C SER A 100 -0.17 -17.54 12.07
N THR A 101 -1.07 -17.02 12.91
CA THR A 101 -2.25 -17.74 13.40
C THR A 101 -3.54 -17.30 12.71
N MET A 102 -3.43 -16.43 11.71
CA MET A 102 -4.59 -15.87 11.01
C MET A 102 -5.07 -16.84 9.93
N ASP A 103 -6.37 -16.76 9.64
CA ASP A 103 -6.97 -17.38 8.47
C ASP A 103 -6.93 -16.39 7.32
N TRP A 104 -5.97 -16.61 6.42
CA TRP A 104 -5.65 -15.71 5.32
C TRP A 104 -6.82 -15.55 4.33
N PRO A 105 -7.59 -16.61 3.97
CA PRO A 105 -8.80 -16.47 3.19
C PRO A 105 -9.87 -15.57 3.82
N THR A 106 -10.15 -15.73 5.13
CA THR A 106 -11.06 -14.80 5.84
C THR A 106 -10.57 -13.36 5.74
N GLN A 107 -9.26 -13.13 5.74
CA GLN A 107 -8.64 -11.79 5.58
C GLN A 107 -8.59 -11.28 4.14
N GLY A 108 -9.09 -12.04 3.16
CA GLY A 108 -9.14 -11.63 1.75
C GLY A 108 -7.94 -12.03 0.91
N TRP A 109 -7.03 -12.85 1.45
CA TRP A 109 -5.91 -13.37 0.70
C TRP A 109 -6.32 -14.59 -0.14
N THR A 110 -5.70 -14.75 -1.31
CA THR A 110 -5.92 -15.88 -2.20
C THR A 110 -4.61 -16.59 -2.52
N GLU A 111 -4.67 -17.91 -2.71
CA GLU A 111 -3.51 -18.68 -3.13
C GLU A 111 -3.18 -18.45 -4.60
N TRP A 112 -1.88 -18.40 -4.91
CA TRP A 112 -1.38 -18.25 -6.26
C TRP A 112 -0.12 -19.09 -6.44
N THR A 113 -0.12 -19.98 -7.43
CA THR A 113 1.08 -20.77 -7.76
C THR A 113 1.61 -20.34 -9.10
N THR A 114 2.88 -19.92 -9.14
CA THR A 114 3.54 -19.48 -10.37
C THR A 114 5.04 -19.76 -10.33
N ASN A 115 5.71 -19.54 -11.46
CA ASN A 115 7.17 -19.61 -11.55
C ASN A 115 7.80 -18.23 -11.32
N THR A 116 8.82 -18.18 -10.47
CA THR A 116 9.72 -17.02 -10.35
C THR A 116 10.67 -16.97 -11.55
N SER A 117 11.40 -15.86 -11.73
CA SER A 117 12.39 -15.71 -12.81
C SER A 117 13.53 -16.75 -12.74
N SER A 118 13.79 -17.30 -11.55
CA SER A 118 14.75 -18.38 -11.33
C SER A 118 14.27 -19.75 -11.83
N GLY A 119 13.00 -19.86 -12.25
CA GLY A 119 12.38 -21.11 -12.68
C GLY A 119 11.80 -21.96 -11.55
N VAL A 120 11.83 -21.46 -10.30
CA VAL A 120 11.25 -22.13 -9.14
C VAL A 120 9.74 -21.89 -9.10
N THR A 121 8.96 -22.98 -9.05
CA THR A 121 7.52 -22.94 -8.78
C THR A 121 7.29 -22.66 -7.30
N THR A 122 6.60 -21.57 -7.00
CA THR A 122 6.32 -21.11 -5.62
C THR A 122 4.83 -20.88 -5.44
N THR A 123 4.29 -21.23 -4.27
CA THR A 123 2.93 -20.88 -3.87
C THR A 123 2.97 -19.67 -2.95
N PHE A 124 2.16 -18.67 -3.27
CA PHE A 124 2.07 -17.41 -2.55
C PHE A 124 0.68 -17.26 -1.94
N TRP A 125 0.62 -16.58 -0.80
CA TRP A 125 -0.56 -15.82 -0.41
C TRP A 125 -0.54 -14.48 -1.16
N THR A 126 -1.65 -14.12 -1.81
CA THR A 126 -1.75 -12.87 -2.56
C THR A 126 -2.93 -12.03 -2.12
N ILE A 127 -2.75 -10.72 -2.15
CA ILE A 127 -3.80 -9.74 -1.85
C ILE A 127 -3.72 -8.60 -2.88
N GLN A 128 -4.87 -8.04 -3.24
CA GLN A 128 -4.98 -7.15 -4.39
C GLN A 128 -5.56 -5.79 -4.01
N GLN A 129 -5.08 -4.77 -4.71
CA GLN A 129 -5.53 -3.40 -4.63
C GLN A 129 -5.76 -2.87 -6.05
N TYR A 130 -6.80 -2.06 -6.24
CA TYR A 130 -7.19 -1.51 -7.53
C TYR A 130 -7.39 -0.01 -7.45
N PHE A 131 -7.00 0.69 -8.51
CA PHE A 131 -7.09 2.13 -8.68
C PHE A 131 -8.23 2.55 -9.61
N VAL A 132 -8.94 1.56 -10.15
CA VAL A 132 -10.07 1.73 -11.05
C VAL A 132 -11.21 0.81 -10.63
N SER A 133 -12.43 1.24 -10.87
CA SER A 133 -13.62 0.43 -10.66
C SER A 133 -13.86 -0.53 -11.82
N GLU A 134 -14.70 -1.54 -11.59
CA GLU A 134 -15.16 -2.45 -12.65
C GLU A 134 -15.96 -1.71 -13.74
N GLU A 135 -16.71 -0.67 -13.35
CA GLU A 135 -17.49 0.14 -14.29
C GLU A 135 -16.59 0.89 -15.25
N THR A 136 -15.59 1.60 -14.73
CA THR A 136 -14.56 2.27 -15.53
C THR A 136 -13.83 1.32 -16.44
N PHE A 137 -13.48 0.14 -15.93
CA PHE A 137 -12.77 -0.85 -16.72
C PHE A 137 -13.58 -1.32 -17.95
N LYS A 138 -14.92 -1.38 -17.83
CA LYS A 138 -15.83 -1.76 -18.92
C LYS A 138 -16.09 -0.66 -19.95
N MET A 139 -15.69 0.58 -19.69
CA MET A 139 -15.88 1.70 -20.62
C MET A 139 -15.03 1.55 -21.90
N SER A 140 -15.42 2.25 -22.97
CA SER A 140 -14.55 2.40 -24.15
C SER A 140 -13.32 3.25 -23.81
N LYS A 141 -12.28 3.16 -24.66
CA LYS A 141 -11.07 3.97 -24.52
C LYS A 141 -11.41 5.47 -24.56
N GLU A 142 -12.28 5.87 -25.46
CA GLU A 142 -12.71 7.25 -25.64
C GLU A 142 -13.45 7.76 -24.40
N GLU A 143 -14.30 6.93 -23.80
CA GLU A 143 -15.00 7.27 -22.55
C GLU A 143 -14.04 7.38 -21.36
N ARG A 144 -13.08 6.45 -21.21
CA ARG A 144 -12.05 6.54 -20.17
C ARG A 144 -11.18 7.78 -20.32
N ILE A 145 -10.69 8.06 -21.53
CA ILE A 145 -9.88 9.25 -21.81
C ILE A 145 -10.67 10.52 -21.45
N LYS A 146 -11.96 10.56 -21.77
CA LYS A 146 -12.82 11.69 -21.43
C LYS A 146 -13.10 11.79 -19.92
N ALA A 147 -13.29 10.66 -19.24
CA ALA A 147 -13.57 10.62 -17.80
C ALA A 147 -12.35 11.04 -16.96
N PHE A 148 -11.14 10.71 -17.41
CA PHE A 148 -9.90 10.93 -16.66
C PHE A 148 -8.94 11.90 -17.34
N GLU A 149 -9.47 12.80 -18.18
CA GLU A 149 -8.76 13.68 -19.10
C GLU A 149 -7.44 14.21 -18.50
N ARG A 150 -6.32 13.55 -18.87
CA ARG A 150 -4.95 13.92 -18.49
C ARG A 150 -4.67 14.03 -17.00
N SER A 151 -5.44 13.39 -16.12
CA SER A 151 -5.07 13.35 -14.70
C SER A 151 -3.84 12.46 -14.53
N PRO A 152 -2.70 13.00 -14.04
CA PRO A 152 -1.54 12.20 -13.71
C PRO A 152 -1.74 11.42 -12.41
N ASP A 153 -2.91 11.47 -11.78
CA ASP A 153 -3.18 10.80 -10.51
C ASP A 153 -3.21 9.28 -10.67
N VAL A 154 -2.71 8.56 -9.67
CA VAL A 154 -2.91 7.11 -9.54
C VAL A 154 -4.37 6.83 -9.20
N LEU A 155 -4.93 7.56 -8.22
CA LEU A 155 -6.31 7.43 -7.77
C LEU A 155 -7.27 8.26 -8.64
N ARG A 156 -7.39 7.90 -9.91
CA ARG A 156 -8.16 8.68 -10.92
C ARG A 156 -9.65 8.78 -10.62
N GLU A 157 -10.19 7.81 -9.88
CA GLU A 157 -11.59 7.77 -9.44
C GLU A 157 -11.80 8.32 -8.03
N ASN A 158 -10.81 9.04 -7.48
CA ASN A 158 -10.83 9.54 -6.10
C ASN A 158 -11.10 8.43 -5.09
N ALA A 159 -10.57 7.23 -5.34
CA ALA A 159 -10.75 6.07 -4.48
C ALA A 159 -9.71 4.99 -4.77
N VAL A 160 -9.63 4.04 -3.85
CA VAL A 160 -8.95 2.77 -4.01
C VAL A 160 -9.91 1.64 -3.60
N TRP A 161 -9.81 0.50 -4.26
CA TRP A 161 -10.52 -0.72 -3.89
C TRP A 161 -9.52 -1.76 -3.45
N VAL A 162 -9.81 -2.46 -2.35
CA VAL A 162 -8.93 -3.51 -1.82
C VAL A 162 -9.72 -4.79 -1.62
N THR A 163 -9.08 -5.95 -1.74
CA THR A 163 -9.69 -7.21 -1.31
C THR A 163 -9.76 -7.23 0.22
N GLY A 164 -10.98 -7.04 0.75
CA GLY A 164 -11.29 -7.08 2.18
C GLY A 164 -11.65 -8.48 2.66
N PHE A 165 -12.38 -8.56 3.78
CA PHE A 165 -12.75 -9.86 4.35
C PHE A 165 -13.47 -10.76 3.34
N ASP A 166 -13.16 -12.05 3.39
CA ASP A 166 -13.69 -13.09 2.49
C ASP A 166 -13.49 -12.79 0.98
N GLY A 167 -12.55 -11.90 0.65
CA GLY A 167 -12.24 -11.49 -0.72
C GLY A 167 -13.20 -10.46 -1.31
N GLU A 168 -14.13 -9.91 -0.52
CA GLU A 168 -15.05 -8.86 -0.99
C GLU A 168 -14.30 -7.56 -1.26
N LEU A 169 -14.64 -6.87 -2.35
CA LEU A 169 -14.02 -5.57 -2.64
C LEU A 169 -14.51 -4.50 -1.67
N MET A 170 -13.58 -3.92 -0.92
CA MET A 170 -13.82 -2.79 -0.04
C MET A 170 -13.39 -1.49 -0.72
N TYR A 171 -14.29 -0.53 -0.77
CA TYR A 171 -14.05 0.83 -1.25
C TYR A 171 -13.44 1.71 -0.15
N ILE A 172 -12.41 2.48 -0.49
CA ILE A 172 -11.80 3.49 0.38
C ILE A 172 -11.73 4.80 -0.40
N SER A 173 -12.41 5.84 0.10
CA SER A 173 -12.44 7.17 -0.53
C SER A 173 -11.06 7.85 -0.47
N LYS A 174 -10.74 8.64 -1.50
CA LYS A 174 -9.62 9.58 -1.46
C LYS A 174 -9.89 10.75 -0.51
N ASN A 175 -11.13 11.06 -0.16
CA ASN A 175 -11.44 12.15 0.77
C ASN A 175 -11.19 11.72 2.22
N ALA A 176 -10.38 12.46 2.97
CA ALA A 176 -10.06 12.11 4.36
C ALA A 176 -11.28 12.18 5.30
N THR A 177 -12.28 13.03 5.00
CA THR A 177 -13.51 13.12 5.79
C THR A 177 -14.33 11.84 5.63
N ASP A 178 -14.48 11.35 4.41
CA ASP A 178 -15.18 10.08 4.14
C ASP A 178 -14.46 8.90 4.81
N VAL A 179 -13.12 8.89 4.83
CA VAL A 179 -12.34 7.89 5.58
C VAL A 179 -12.64 7.99 7.08
N ALA A 180 -12.67 9.19 7.65
CA ALA A 180 -12.95 9.39 9.07
C ALA A 180 -14.40 9.09 9.48
N ASP A 181 -15.36 9.26 8.55
CA ASP A 181 -16.79 8.96 8.75
C ASP A 181 -17.13 7.48 8.45
N SER A 182 -16.13 6.68 8.07
CA SER A 182 -16.29 5.24 7.80
C SER A 182 -16.03 4.37 9.03
N LEU A 183 -15.87 3.05 8.83
CA LEU A 183 -15.48 2.10 9.89
C LEU A 183 -13.99 2.18 10.25
N PHE A 184 -13.19 2.97 9.53
CA PHE A 184 -11.78 3.17 9.83
C PHE A 184 -11.62 4.16 10.99
N THR A 185 -11.04 3.69 12.08
CA THR A 185 -10.78 4.47 13.30
C THR A 185 -9.44 5.18 13.21
N ARG A 186 -9.41 6.45 13.62
CA ARG A 186 -8.22 7.30 13.56
C ARG A 186 -7.15 6.85 14.54
N GLN A 187 -5.89 6.81 14.09
CA GLN A 187 -4.71 6.47 14.90
C GLN A 187 -3.64 7.58 14.83
N ALA A 188 -2.37 7.25 15.08
CA ALA A 188 -1.30 8.25 15.10
C ALA A 188 -0.98 8.81 13.70
N CYS A 189 -0.41 10.01 13.68
CA CYS A 189 0.28 10.52 12.50
C CYS A 189 1.78 10.36 12.73
N ILE A 190 2.43 9.68 11.80
CA ILE A 190 3.88 9.48 11.84
C ILE A 190 4.50 10.27 10.69
N PRO A 191 5.52 11.11 10.95
CA PRO A 191 6.24 11.82 9.89
C PRO A 191 6.68 10.86 8.79
N TRP A 192 6.59 11.30 7.53
CA TRP A 192 6.91 10.54 6.32
C TRP A 192 5.99 9.35 6.02
N MET A 193 5.04 9.02 6.91
CA MET A 193 3.96 8.05 6.64
C MET A 193 2.63 8.77 6.43
N GLY A 194 2.21 9.58 7.40
CA GLY A 194 0.90 10.23 7.44
C GLY A 194 0.03 9.78 8.61
N ARG A 195 -1.23 10.21 8.62
CA ARG A 195 -2.22 9.85 9.64
C ARG A 195 -2.82 8.49 9.31
N HIS A 196 -2.59 7.51 10.17
CA HIS A 196 -3.10 6.16 10.01
C HIS A 196 -4.56 6.05 10.46
N TYR A 197 -5.29 5.16 9.80
CA TYR A 197 -6.61 4.71 10.24
C TYR A 197 -6.70 3.19 10.11
N TYR A 198 -7.23 2.50 11.11
CA TYR A 198 -7.36 1.04 11.12
C TYR A 198 -8.82 0.62 11.26
N TYR A 199 -9.19 -0.48 10.61
CA TYR A 199 -10.57 -0.96 10.57
C TYR A 199 -11.08 -1.30 11.98
N ASN A 200 -12.09 -0.56 12.45
CA ASN A 200 -12.74 -0.73 13.75
C ASN A 200 -11.76 -1.01 14.91
N MET A 201 -10.66 -0.25 14.96
CA MET A 201 -9.55 -0.48 15.88
C MET A 201 -9.76 0.31 17.17
N THR A 202 -9.84 -0.43 18.27
CA THR A 202 -9.97 0.08 19.63
C THR A 202 -9.18 -0.82 20.57
N SER A 203 -8.98 -0.37 21.82
CA SER A 203 -8.29 -1.16 22.84
C SER A 203 -9.03 -2.45 23.21
N GLU A 204 -10.30 -2.56 22.83
CA GLU A 204 -11.17 -3.72 23.08
C GLU A 204 -11.31 -4.65 21.86
N THR A 205 -10.78 -4.26 20.71
CA THR A 205 -10.88 -5.04 19.47
C THR A 205 -10.18 -6.40 19.67
N THR A 206 -10.87 -7.49 19.34
CA THR A 206 -10.24 -8.82 19.38
C THR A 206 -9.30 -9.00 18.19
N CYS A 207 -8.20 -9.72 18.37
CA CYS A 207 -7.27 -10.03 17.28
C CYS A 207 -7.60 -11.37 16.64
N THR A 208 -8.49 -11.35 15.65
CA THR A 208 -8.92 -12.54 14.90
C THR A 208 -8.93 -12.25 13.40
N SER A 209 -8.96 -13.30 12.58
CA SER A 209 -8.98 -13.19 11.12
C SER A 209 -10.12 -12.35 10.58
N SER A 210 -11.26 -12.28 11.28
CA SER A 210 -12.45 -11.52 10.88
C SER A 210 -12.56 -10.12 11.47
N THR A 211 -11.59 -9.71 12.30
CA THR A 211 -11.57 -8.39 12.95
C THR A 211 -10.34 -7.57 12.58
N LEU A 212 -9.22 -8.22 12.26
CA LEU A 212 -8.03 -7.54 11.76
C LEU A 212 -8.04 -7.53 10.24
N LEU A 213 -8.48 -6.42 9.67
CA LEU A 213 -8.38 -6.18 8.23
C LEU A 213 -6.90 -5.93 7.86
N PRO A 214 -6.36 -6.58 6.82
CA PRO A 214 -4.97 -6.33 6.38
C PRO A 214 -4.72 -4.91 5.88
N TRP A 215 -5.75 -4.18 5.47
CA TRP A 215 -5.63 -2.86 4.86
C TRP A 215 -5.91 -1.75 5.85
N PHE A 216 -5.07 -0.70 5.80
CA PHE A 216 -5.27 0.52 6.59
C PHE A 216 -5.06 1.78 5.72
N PRO A 217 -6.04 2.70 5.67
CA PRO A 217 -5.90 4.00 5.01
C PRO A 217 -4.89 4.90 5.72
N ILE A 218 -4.19 5.71 4.94
CA ILE A 218 -3.29 6.74 5.46
C ILE A 218 -3.60 8.06 4.75
N VAL A 219 -3.94 9.07 5.54
CA VAL A 219 -4.39 10.37 5.05
C VAL A 219 -3.44 11.49 5.45
N HIS A 220 -3.42 12.55 4.66
CA HIS A 220 -2.77 13.81 4.98
C HIS A 220 -3.35 14.93 4.11
N SER A 221 -3.40 16.17 4.62
CA SER A 221 -3.94 17.34 3.90
C SER A 221 -5.33 17.14 3.30
N GLY A 222 -6.20 16.40 3.98
CA GLY A 222 -7.57 16.16 3.52
C GLY A 222 -7.74 15.06 2.47
N GLU A 223 -6.66 14.40 2.06
CA GLU A 223 -6.70 13.33 1.06
C GLU A 223 -6.10 12.00 1.58
N LEU A 224 -6.49 10.88 0.96
CA LEU A 224 -5.82 9.59 1.04
C LEU A 224 -4.53 9.66 0.23
N ILE A 225 -3.42 9.43 0.90
CA ILE A 225 -2.08 9.62 0.34
C ILE A 225 -1.29 8.31 0.25
N ALA A 226 -1.75 7.31 1.00
CA ALA A 226 -1.23 5.97 0.99
C ALA A 226 -2.29 5.00 1.52
N THR A 227 -2.09 3.73 1.22
CA THR A 227 -2.61 2.62 2.02
C THR A 227 -1.43 1.87 2.61
N GLY A 228 -1.67 1.17 3.70
CA GLY A 228 -0.75 0.17 4.18
C GLY A 228 -1.40 -1.21 4.20
N LEU A 229 -0.56 -2.21 4.05
CA LEU A 229 -0.87 -3.61 4.20
C LEU A 229 -0.19 -4.13 5.47
N ILE A 230 -0.87 -4.95 6.26
CA ILE A 230 -0.33 -5.70 7.40
C ILE A 230 -0.67 -7.18 7.28
N ALA A 231 0.35 -8.02 7.43
CA ALA A 231 0.23 -9.46 7.62
C ALA A 231 0.88 -9.83 8.97
N HIS A 232 0.28 -10.76 9.70
CA HIS A 232 0.81 -11.23 10.98
C HIS A 232 1.64 -12.49 10.73
N GLY A 233 2.86 -12.52 11.29
CA GLY A 233 3.84 -13.57 11.04
C GLY A 233 5.25 -12.99 10.90
N SER A 234 6.21 -13.90 10.77
CA SER A 234 7.62 -13.56 10.55
C SER A 234 8.05 -13.99 9.16
N LEU A 235 8.66 -13.06 8.42
CA LEU A 235 9.22 -13.28 7.09
C LEU A 235 10.74 -13.00 7.14
N PRO A 236 11.61 -13.89 6.65
CA PRO A 236 13.04 -13.66 6.65
C PRO A 236 13.44 -12.47 5.76
N ILE A 237 14.60 -11.89 6.03
CA ILE A 237 15.28 -10.96 5.11
C ILE A 237 16.31 -11.78 4.34
N LYS A 238 16.23 -11.76 3.02
CA LYS A 238 17.21 -12.41 2.14
C LYS A 238 18.15 -11.36 1.57
N SER A 239 19.45 -11.59 1.68
CA SER A 239 20.48 -10.62 1.28
C SER A 239 20.64 -10.45 -0.24
N ASP A 240 20.15 -11.41 -1.02
CA ASP A 240 20.25 -11.49 -2.47
C ASP A 240 18.95 -11.09 -3.19
N GLU A 241 17.88 -10.81 -2.43
CA GLU A 241 16.59 -10.35 -2.95
C GLU A 241 16.29 -8.95 -2.44
N ARG A 242 15.41 -8.24 -3.16
CA ARG A 242 14.91 -6.95 -2.67
C ARG A 242 13.99 -7.19 -1.47
N ASP A 243 14.31 -6.58 -0.33
CA ASP A 243 13.43 -6.60 0.83
C ASP A 243 12.28 -5.61 0.64
N TRP A 244 11.14 -6.09 0.16
CA TRP A 244 9.95 -5.27 -0.07
C TRP A 244 9.26 -4.82 1.22
N PHE A 245 9.28 -5.66 2.24
CA PHE A 245 8.43 -5.48 3.41
C PHE A 245 9.12 -4.78 4.57
N GLU A 246 8.30 -4.28 5.47
CA GLU A 246 8.66 -3.62 6.72
C GLU A 246 8.38 -4.59 7.87
N ARG A 247 9.20 -4.56 8.92
CA ARG A 247 9.07 -5.42 10.10
C ARG A 247 9.13 -4.59 11.39
N PRO A 248 8.12 -3.73 11.66
CA PRO A 248 8.14 -2.87 12.82
C PRO A 248 8.01 -3.68 14.11
N ALA A 249 8.84 -3.33 15.11
CA ALA A 249 8.78 -3.92 16.44
C ALA A 249 7.56 -3.42 17.23
N LYS A 250 7.17 -4.15 18.28
CA LYS A 250 6.06 -3.79 19.21
C LYS A 250 5.98 -2.32 19.58
N LEU A 251 7.09 -1.69 19.96
CA LEU A 251 7.11 -0.26 20.34
C LEU A 251 6.75 0.68 19.18
N ALA A 252 7.14 0.34 17.94
CA ALA A 252 6.76 1.11 16.77
C ALA A 252 5.26 0.94 16.49
N VAL A 253 4.72 -0.27 16.63
CA VAL A 253 3.29 -0.55 16.47
C VAL A 253 2.45 0.21 17.49
N GLN A 254 2.86 0.21 18.76
CA GLN A 254 2.20 1.00 19.81
C GLN A 254 2.22 2.51 19.53
N ALA A 255 3.29 3.02 18.90
CA ALA A 255 3.36 4.42 18.50
C ALA A 255 2.45 4.74 17.30
N ILE A 256 2.30 3.81 16.35
CA ILE A 256 1.48 3.96 15.14
C ILE A 256 -0.02 3.80 15.46
N VAL A 257 -0.37 2.80 16.28
CA VAL A 257 -1.73 2.39 16.63
C VAL A 257 -1.94 2.53 18.14
N PRO A 258 -1.92 3.76 18.70
CA PRO A 258 -1.96 3.96 20.15
C PRO A 258 -3.25 3.48 20.80
N ASP A 259 -4.35 3.44 20.05
CA ASP A 259 -5.65 2.95 20.52
C ASP A 259 -5.85 1.46 20.19
N GLY A 260 -4.79 0.73 19.84
CA GLY A 260 -4.85 -0.70 19.54
C GLY A 260 -4.99 -1.60 20.80
N PRO A 261 -5.51 -2.83 20.64
CA PRO A 261 -5.62 -3.79 21.73
C PRO A 261 -4.28 -4.45 22.04
N GLU A 262 -4.10 -4.96 23.27
CA GLU A 262 -2.84 -5.61 23.67
C GLU A 262 -2.47 -6.80 22.76
N CYS A 263 -3.47 -7.55 22.29
CA CYS A 263 -3.25 -8.68 21.39
C CYS A 263 -2.59 -8.26 20.06
N LEU A 264 -2.78 -7.02 19.59
CA LEU A 264 -2.12 -6.53 18.38
C LEU A 264 -0.63 -6.30 18.65
N TYR A 265 -0.31 -5.77 19.82
CA TYR A 265 1.07 -5.53 20.24
C TYR A 265 1.81 -6.84 20.51
N ASP A 266 1.12 -7.82 21.09
CA ASP A 266 1.66 -9.16 21.30
C ASP A 266 1.96 -9.84 19.96
N LEU A 267 1.05 -9.76 18.97
CA LEU A 267 1.32 -10.26 17.62
C LEU A 267 2.54 -9.57 16.97
N ALA A 268 2.77 -8.29 17.24
CA ALA A 268 3.94 -7.55 16.76
C ALA A 268 5.25 -7.91 17.47
N GLU A 269 5.18 -8.48 18.66
CA GLU A 269 6.33 -9.00 19.41
C GLU A 269 6.64 -10.45 19.02
N ASP A 270 5.62 -11.29 18.95
CA ASP A 270 5.71 -12.71 18.58
C ASP A 270 4.38 -13.16 17.94
N PRO A 271 4.37 -13.66 16.68
CA PRO A 271 5.53 -13.96 15.82
C PRO A 271 6.19 -12.75 15.17
N GLY A 272 5.58 -11.57 15.27
CA GLY A 272 5.96 -10.38 14.50
C GLY A 272 4.89 -10.01 13.47
N ILE A 273 5.10 -8.86 12.82
CA ILE A 273 4.28 -8.38 11.72
C ILE A 273 5.13 -7.99 10.52
N VAL A 274 4.54 -8.19 9.35
CA VAL A 274 5.10 -7.83 8.05
C VAL A 274 4.16 -6.81 7.44
N THR A 275 4.69 -5.66 7.02
CA THR A 275 3.87 -4.56 6.50
C THR A 275 4.43 -4.02 5.19
N LEU A 276 3.58 -3.36 4.42
CA LEU A 276 4.00 -2.60 3.24
C LEU A 276 3.20 -1.32 3.15
N HIS A 277 3.85 -0.17 3.22
CA HIS A 277 3.24 1.09 2.83
C HIS A 277 3.23 1.23 1.30
N ILE A 278 2.12 1.76 0.77
CA ILE A 278 1.88 2.02 -0.65
C ILE A 278 1.44 3.48 -0.80
N TYR A 279 2.36 4.34 -1.22
CA TYR A 279 2.17 5.78 -1.37
C TYR A 279 1.69 6.15 -2.77
N TYR A 280 0.72 7.05 -2.83
CA TYR A 280 0.18 7.65 -4.06
C TYR A 280 0.77 9.03 -4.37
N VAL A 281 1.78 9.41 -3.59
CA VAL A 281 2.48 10.69 -3.70
C VAL A 281 3.93 10.44 -4.06
N GLU A 282 4.48 11.36 -4.85
CA GLU A 282 5.83 11.24 -5.41
C GLU A 282 6.92 11.35 -4.35
N ASN A 283 6.72 12.17 -3.31
CA ASN A 283 7.74 12.47 -2.32
C ASN A 283 7.23 12.25 -0.88
N PRO A 284 7.04 10.98 -0.44
CA PRO A 284 6.51 10.67 0.89
C PRO A 284 7.31 11.28 2.04
N TRP A 285 8.62 11.46 1.88
CA TRP A 285 9.51 12.07 2.89
C TRP A 285 9.22 13.55 3.19
N TYR A 286 8.30 14.21 2.47
CA TYR A 286 7.80 15.54 2.82
C TYR A 286 6.51 15.52 3.64
N ILE A 287 5.92 14.35 3.90
CA ILE A 287 4.72 14.22 4.73
C ILE A 287 5.08 14.59 6.18
N GLY A 288 4.36 15.57 6.73
CA GLY A 288 4.51 16.04 8.10
C GLY A 288 3.35 15.61 8.99
N CYS A 289 3.43 15.98 10.27
CA CYS A 289 2.33 15.76 11.23
C CYS A 289 2.03 17.00 12.08
N LEU A 290 2.43 18.18 11.59
CA LEU A 290 2.29 19.46 12.30
C LEU A 290 0.95 20.16 12.03
N THR A 291 0.17 19.68 11.06
CA THR A 291 -1.15 20.19 10.72
C THR A 291 -2.18 19.08 10.91
N ASN A 292 -3.14 19.31 11.81
CA ASN A 292 -4.27 18.40 12.08
C ASN A 292 -5.34 18.49 11.00
#